data_AF-A0A3D5LGM7-F1
#
_entry.id   AF-A0A3D5LGM7-F1
#
_cell.length_a   1.000
_cell.length_b   1.000
_cell.length_c   1.000
_cell.angle_alpha   90.00
_cell.angle_beta   90.00
_cell.angle_gamma   90.00
#
_symmetry.space_group_name_H-M   'P 1'
#
loop_
_entity.id
_entity.type
_entity.pdbx_description
1 polymer ?
#
loop_
_entity_poly.entity_id
_entity_poly.type
_entity_poly.pdbx_seq_one_letter_code
_entity_poly.pdbx_strand_id
1 'polypeptide(L)'
;MYNKLCCIRTFNENANSVCENDLDIYKTLLWELFICIIVYMRHIKDYAAINVLLTYTYFLETSLFGGVIKQANYTAFQHYSSAIEEHYKQRSDMKNKYTLMGDIICNQREKLPIYTSEAIAEADLFLYQVCNAYELVEDEKSWYGIYWFPTCYIYVQNKQLEWERMKSRRYCKKMQILFGVESIDELKKRIGKCVYDSKMRYPNSWEAAPAILNYIKVDDIGSLN
;
A
#
# COMPACT_ATOMS: atom_id res chain seq x y z
N MET A 1 -3.14 9.68 -21.28
CA MET A 1 -2.64 8.36 -21.69
C MET A 1 -3.35 7.35 -20.81
N TYR A 2 -4.14 6.42 -21.37
CA TYR A 2 -4.88 5.43 -20.57
C TYR A 2 -3.95 4.28 -20.19
N ASN A 3 -3.85 3.97 -18.90
CA ASN A 3 -3.02 2.88 -18.41
C ASN A 3 -3.80 1.56 -18.52
N LYS A 4 -3.69 0.89 -19.68
CA LYS A 4 -4.24 -0.47 -19.85
C LYS A 4 -3.37 -1.44 -19.06
N LEU A 5 -3.78 -1.76 -17.84
CA LEU A 5 -2.91 -2.55 -16.94
C LEU A 5 -3.07 -4.05 -17.11
N CYS A 6 -4.28 -4.64 -17.21
CA CYS A 6 -4.44 -6.07 -17.53
C CYS A 6 -5.86 -6.36 -18.02
N CYS A 7 -6.05 -6.76 -19.27
CA CYS A 7 -7.22 -7.55 -19.65
C CYS A 7 -6.75 -8.79 -20.42
N ILE A 8 -7.54 -9.86 -20.45
CA ILE A 8 -7.14 -11.12 -21.09
C ILE A 8 -6.76 -10.92 -22.55
N ARG A 9 -7.43 -10.00 -23.24
CA ARG A 9 -7.16 -9.67 -24.65
C ARG A 9 -5.81 -8.98 -24.86
N THR A 10 -5.19 -8.44 -23.81
CA THR A 10 -3.81 -7.94 -23.86
C THR A 10 -2.81 -9.09 -24.02
N PHE A 11 -3.14 -10.29 -23.52
CA PHE A 11 -2.26 -11.45 -23.51
C PHE A 11 -2.67 -12.51 -24.53
N ASN A 12 -3.97 -12.62 -24.81
CA ASN A 12 -4.56 -13.50 -25.80
C ASN A 12 -5.77 -12.81 -26.44
N GLU A 13 -5.57 -12.20 -27.61
CA GLU A 13 -6.61 -11.47 -28.33
C GLU A 13 -7.83 -12.33 -28.68
N ASN A 14 -7.65 -13.65 -28.80
CA ASN A 14 -8.69 -14.62 -29.17
C ASN A 14 -9.37 -15.27 -27.95
N ALA A 15 -9.06 -14.82 -26.73
CA ALA A 15 -9.67 -15.37 -25.52
C ALA A 15 -11.19 -15.10 -25.48
N ASN A 16 -11.97 -16.17 -25.44
CA ASN A 16 -13.43 -16.14 -25.34
C ASN A 16 -13.95 -16.48 -23.93
N SER A 17 -13.05 -16.84 -23.01
CA SER A 17 -13.32 -17.09 -21.60
C SER A 17 -12.16 -16.56 -20.76
N VAL A 18 -12.46 -16.02 -19.59
CA VAL A 18 -11.48 -15.55 -18.61
C VAL A 18 -12.07 -15.70 -17.20
N CYS A 19 -11.23 -16.05 -16.24
CA CYS A 19 -11.51 -15.94 -14.82
C CYS A 19 -10.49 -15.00 -14.15
N GLU A 20 -10.80 -14.50 -12.96
CA GLU A 20 -9.92 -13.61 -12.20
C GLU A 20 -8.51 -14.19 -12.00
N ASN A 21 -8.42 -15.51 -11.80
CA ASN A 21 -7.15 -16.21 -11.59
C ASN A 21 -6.22 -16.15 -12.80
N ASP A 22 -6.74 -15.95 -14.02
CA ASP A 22 -5.93 -15.82 -15.23
C ASP A 22 -5.07 -14.53 -15.22
N LEU A 23 -5.50 -13.53 -14.45
CA LEU A 23 -4.77 -12.26 -14.30
C LEU A 23 -3.99 -12.14 -12.97
N ASP A 24 -4.10 -13.14 -12.10
CA ASP A 24 -3.59 -13.11 -10.72
C ASP A 24 -2.07 -12.90 -10.66
N ILE A 25 -1.32 -13.56 -11.55
CA ILE A 25 0.15 -13.40 -11.63
C ILE A 25 0.54 -11.95 -11.96
N TYR A 26 -0.19 -11.30 -12.86
CA TYR A 26 0.11 -9.92 -13.26
C TYR A 26 -0.26 -8.93 -12.15
N LYS A 27 -1.41 -9.13 -11.49
CA LYS A 27 -1.81 -8.32 -10.33
C LYS A 27 -0.79 -8.47 -9.19
N THR A 28 -0.30 -9.68 -8.95
CA THR A 28 0.75 -9.96 -7.96
C THR A 28 2.06 -9.22 -8.30
N LEU A 29 2.51 -9.27 -9.56
CA LEU A 29 3.72 -8.56 -10.00
C LEU A 29 3.55 -7.03 -9.88
N LEU A 30 2.39 -6.49 -10.24
CA LEU A 30 2.11 -5.06 -10.14
C LEU A 30 2.09 -4.59 -8.68
N TRP A 31 1.48 -5.36 -7.79
CA TRP A 31 1.46 -5.07 -6.35
C TRP A 31 2.87 -5.05 -5.76
N GLU A 32 3.68 -6.07 -6.04
CA GLU A 32 5.07 -6.14 -5.58
C GLU A 32 5.92 -5.00 -6.16
N LEU A 33 5.76 -4.69 -7.45
CA LEU A 33 6.44 -3.58 -8.10
C LEU A 33 6.06 -2.24 -7.44
N PHE A 34 4.79 -2.03 -7.13
CA PHE A 34 4.31 -0.82 -6.49
C PHE A 34 4.96 -0.62 -5.12
N ILE A 35 5.04 -1.67 -4.30
CA ILE A 35 5.75 -1.64 -3.01
C ILE A 35 7.24 -1.33 -3.24
N CYS A 36 7.90 -2.00 -4.19
CA CYS A 36 9.31 -1.75 -4.50
C CYS A 36 9.59 -0.30 -4.93
N ILE A 37 8.68 0.33 -5.69
CA ILE A 37 8.79 1.75 -6.05
C ILE A 37 8.78 2.62 -4.79
N ILE A 38 7.87 2.34 -3.85
CA ILE A 38 7.79 3.07 -2.58
C ILE A 38 9.04 2.86 -1.72
N VAL A 39 9.57 1.62 -1.64
CA VAL A 39 10.84 1.34 -0.98
C VAL A 39 11.94 2.25 -1.51
N TYR A 40 12.10 2.27 -2.84
CA TYR A 40 13.14 3.06 -3.50
C TYR A 40 12.95 4.57 -3.27
N MET A 41 11.73 5.08 -3.45
CA MET A 41 11.44 6.51 -3.25
C MET A 41 11.64 6.95 -1.79
N ARG A 42 11.27 6.10 -0.82
CA ARG A 42 11.55 6.35 0.60
C ARG A 42 13.06 6.33 0.88
N HIS A 43 13.80 5.41 0.29
CA HIS A 43 15.26 5.33 0.42
C HIS A 43 15.95 6.62 -0.05
N ILE A 44 15.57 7.15 -1.22
CA ILE A 44 16.11 8.43 -1.74
C ILE A 44 15.44 9.68 -1.15
N LYS A 45 14.40 9.50 -0.32
CA LYS A 45 13.63 10.56 0.36
C LYS A 45 12.94 11.53 -0.61
N ASP A 46 12.49 11.02 -1.74
CA ASP A 46 11.74 11.80 -2.74
C ASP A 46 10.25 11.83 -2.38
N TYR A 47 9.92 12.60 -1.33
CA TYR A 47 8.55 12.74 -0.85
C TYR A 47 7.62 13.41 -1.86
N ALA A 48 8.16 14.21 -2.78
CA ALA A 48 7.38 14.82 -3.85
C ALA A 48 6.93 13.76 -4.87
N ALA A 49 7.83 12.88 -5.30
CA ALA A 49 7.48 11.77 -6.19
C ALA A 49 6.48 10.81 -5.53
N ILE A 50 6.64 10.51 -4.23
CA ILE A 50 5.66 9.71 -3.47
C ILE A 50 4.29 10.39 -3.46
N ASN A 51 4.24 11.69 -3.15
CA ASN A 51 2.98 12.44 -3.15
C ASN A 51 2.28 12.35 -4.51
N VAL A 52 3.02 12.61 -5.60
CA VAL A 52 2.48 12.53 -6.97
C VAL A 52 1.95 11.13 -7.25
N LEU A 53 2.72 10.08 -6.95
CA LEU A 53 2.30 8.69 -7.19
C LEU A 53 1.04 8.33 -6.40
N LEU A 54 0.95 8.68 -5.13
CA LEU A 54 -0.16 8.28 -4.26
C LEU A 54 -1.42 9.13 -4.45
N THR A 55 -1.31 10.37 -4.93
CA THR A 55 -2.46 11.26 -5.16
C THR A 55 -2.95 11.26 -6.61
N TYR A 56 -2.23 10.57 -7.51
CA TYR A 56 -2.61 10.50 -8.91
C TYR A 56 -3.97 9.79 -9.10
N THR A 57 -4.85 10.38 -9.91
CA THR A 57 -6.05 9.69 -10.39
C THR A 57 -5.66 8.78 -11.55
N TYR A 58 -5.73 7.48 -11.31
CA TYR A 58 -5.48 6.46 -12.33
C TYR A 58 -6.73 6.22 -13.15
N PHE A 59 -6.55 5.84 -14.42
CA PHE A 59 -7.64 5.38 -15.29
C PHE A 59 -7.34 3.94 -15.68
N LEU A 60 -8.01 3.00 -15.02
CA LEU A 60 -7.71 1.58 -15.09
C LEU A 60 -8.80 0.82 -15.84
N GLU A 61 -8.38 -0.17 -16.62
CA GLU A 61 -9.26 -1.15 -17.24
C GLU A 61 -9.79 -2.12 -16.17
N THR A 62 -11.09 -2.10 -15.93
CA THR A 62 -11.75 -2.88 -14.85
C THR A 62 -12.44 -4.15 -15.37
N SER A 63 -12.60 -4.28 -16.67
CA SER A 63 -13.18 -5.47 -17.31
C SER A 63 -12.08 -6.49 -17.60
N LEU A 64 -12.30 -7.75 -17.20
CA LEU A 64 -11.41 -8.86 -17.55
C LEU A 64 -11.25 -9.03 -19.07
N PHE A 65 -12.27 -8.68 -19.85
CA PHE A 65 -12.24 -8.71 -21.33
C PHE A 65 -11.84 -7.36 -21.96
N GLY A 66 -11.63 -6.33 -21.15
CA GLY A 66 -11.36 -4.97 -21.61
C GLY A 66 -12.62 -4.16 -21.97
N GLY A 67 -12.41 -2.88 -22.30
CA GLY A 67 -13.43 -1.96 -22.82
C GLY A 67 -14.12 -1.08 -21.77
N VAL A 68 -13.79 -1.22 -20.49
CA VAL A 68 -14.36 -0.44 -19.37
C VAL A 68 -13.24 0.18 -18.55
N ILE A 69 -12.88 1.41 -18.92
CA ILE A 69 -11.92 2.23 -18.18
C ILE A 69 -12.66 3.07 -17.14
N LYS A 70 -12.19 3.04 -15.90
CA LYS A 70 -12.72 3.86 -14.80
C LYS A 70 -11.61 4.59 -14.07
N GLN A 71 -11.99 5.70 -13.43
CA GLN A 71 -11.14 6.36 -12.46
C GLN A 71 -10.88 5.43 -11.26
N ALA A 72 -9.66 5.46 -10.75
CA ALA A 72 -9.20 4.72 -9.60
C ALA A 72 -8.12 5.54 -8.88
N ASN A 73 -7.73 5.08 -7.69
CA ASN A 73 -6.60 5.60 -6.94
C ASN A 73 -5.57 4.48 -6.74
N TYR A 74 -4.45 4.79 -6.05
CA TYR A 74 -3.36 3.83 -5.91
C TYR A 74 -3.74 2.54 -5.16
N THR A 75 -4.81 2.53 -4.36
CA THR A 75 -5.24 1.32 -3.66
C THR A 75 -5.69 0.22 -4.61
N ALA A 76 -5.98 0.55 -5.87
CA ALA A 76 -6.25 -0.45 -6.90
C ALA A 76 -5.04 -1.34 -7.25
N PHE A 77 -3.83 -0.96 -6.82
CA PHE A 77 -2.62 -1.78 -6.95
C PHE A 77 -2.40 -2.72 -5.76
N GLN A 78 -3.23 -2.64 -4.71
CA GLN A 78 -3.24 -3.66 -3.67
C GLN A 78 -3.82 -4.95 -4.26
N HIS A 79 -3.18 -6.09 -3.96
CA HIS A 79 -3.65 -7.37 -4.46
C HIS A 79 -3.58 -8.46 -3.39
N TYR A 80 -4.60 -9.30 -3.37
CA TYR A 80 -4.66 -10.54 -2.60
C TYR A 80 -4.93 -11.69 -3.56
N SER A 81 -3.99 -12.64 -3.66
CA SER A 81 -4.15 -13.84 -4.48
C SER A 81 -4.84 -14.94 -3.68
N SER A 82 -6.12 -15.19 -3.95
CA SER A 82 -6.84 -16.36 -3.41
C SER A 82 -6.21 -17.67 -3.89
N ALA A 83 -5.69 -17.70 -5.11
CA ALA A 83 -4.95 -18.84 -5.66
C ALA A 83 -3.75 -19.22 -4.78
N ILE A 84 -2.98 -18.24 -4.32
CA ILE A 84 -1.82 -18.47 -3.45
C ILE A 84 -2.26 -18.73 -2.00
N GLU A 85 -3.09 -17.87 -1.42
CA GLU A 85 -3.39 -17.87 0.02
C GLU A 85 -4.41 -18.93 0.45
N GLU A 86 -5.40 -19.23 -0.39
CA GLU A 86 -6.51 -20.13 -0.06
C GLU A 86 -6.36 -21.52 -0.67
N HIS A 87 -5.62 -21.66 -1.77
CA HIS A 87 -5.44 -22.94 -2.45
C HIS A 87 -4.03 -23.49 -2.29
N TYR A 88 -3.01 -22.78 -2.76
CA TYR A 88 -1.64 -23.30 -2.74
C TYR A 88 -1.08 -23.44 -1.32
N LYS A 89 -1.12 -22.35 -0.53
CA LYS A 89 -0.63 -22.32 0.85
C LYS A 89 -1.24 -23.41 1.72
N GLN A 90 -2.55 -23.63 1.63
CA GLN A 90 -3.29 -24.62 2.43
C GLN A 90 -2.84 -26.07 2.18
N ARG A 91 -2.27 -26.35 1.00
CA ARG A 91 -1.78 -27.68 0.60
C ARG A 91 -0.26 -27.83 0.76
N SER A 92 0.41 -26.79 1.24
CA SER A 92 1.85 -26.75 1.41
C SER A 92 2.25 -26.85 2.89
N ASP A 93 3.54 -27.05 3.13
CA ASP A 93 4.11 -26.98 4.48
C ASP A 93 4.02 -25.57 5.09
N MET A 94 3.67 -24.56 4.29
CA MET A 94 3.52 -23.16 4.71
C MET A 94 2.11 -22.80 5.20
N LYS A 95 1.19 -23.76 5.34
CA LYS A 95 -0.21 -23.53 5.74
C LYS A 95 -0.39 -22.73 7.04
N ASN A 96 0.58 -22.79 7.94
CA ASN A 96 0.55 -22.12 9.24
C ASN A 96 1.06 -20.67 9.20
N LYS A 97 1.58 -20.19 8.06
CA LYS A 97 1.99 -18.79 7.88
C LYS A 97 0.75 -17.90 7.83
N TYR A 98 0.84 -16.66 8.35
CA TYR A 98 -0.25 -15.69 8.21
C TYR A 98 -0.53 -15.35 6.74
N THR A 99 0.52 -15.10 5.96
CA THR A 99 0.49 -14.92 4.51
C THR A 99 1.69 -15.61 3.89
N LEU A 100 1.47 -16.30 2.76
CA LEU A 100 2.55 -16.86 1.96
C LEU A 100 3.12 -15.79 1.00
N MET A 101 2.29 -14.91 0.45
CA MET A 101 2.75 -13.82 -0.41
C MET A 101 3.69 -12.87 0.35
N GLY A 102 3.28 -12.41 1.53
CA GLY A 102 4.11 -11.56 2.37
C GLY A 102 5.39 -12.25 2.85
N ASP A 103 5.34 -13.56 3.14
CA ASP A 103 6.52 -14.35 3.52
C ASP A 103 7.54 -14.41 2.38
N ILE A 104 7.11 -14.67 1.15
CA ILE A 104 7.98 -14.74 -0.02
C ILE A 104 8.63 -13.39 -0.29
N ILE A 105 7.84 -12.32 -0.32
CA ILE A 105 8.36 -10.99 -0.67
C ILE A 105 9.34 -10.49 0.39
N CYS A 106 9.01 -10.65 1.68
CA CYS A 106 9.88 -10.19 2.75
C CYS A 106 11.14 -11.08 2.89
N ASN A 107 11.00 -12.41 2.83
CA ASN A 107 12.09 -13.31 3.20
C ASN A 107 12.88 -13.90 2.02
N GLN A 108 12.35 -13.87 0.79
CA GLN A 108 13.01 -14.50 -0.37
C GLN A 108 13.37 -13.53 -1.49
N ARG A 109 12.76 -12.34 -1.51
CA ARG A 109 12.99 -11.32 -2.56
C ARG A 109 13.82 -10.13 -2.10
N GLU A 110 14.53 -10.30 -0.99
CA GLU A 110 15.48 -9.30 -0.51
C GLU A 110 16.57 -9.03 -1.56
N LYS A 111 16.85 -7.74 -1.77
CA LYS A 111 17.94 -7.28 -2.63
C LYS A 111 18.64 -6.09 -1.99
N LEU A 112 19.73 -6.40 -1.29
CA LEU A 112 20.54 -5.43 -0.57
C LEU A 112 21.22 -4.41 -1.49
N PRO A 113 21.47 -3.18 -1.00
CA PRO A 113 21.15 -2.69 0.35
C PRO A 113 19.78 -2.02 0.47
N ILE A 114 19.05 -1.85 -0.63
CA ILE A 114 17.85 -1.00 -0.67
C ILE A 114 16.58 -1.78 -0.32
N TYR A 115 16.43 -2.98 -0.89
CA TYR A 115 15.22 -3.79 -0.75
C TYR A 115 15.42 -4.84 0.33
N THR A 116 15.66 -4.40 1.57
CA THR A 116 15.70 -5.31 2.72
C THR A 116 14.31 -5.83 3.04
N SER A 117 14.22 -6.98 3.71
CA SER A 117 12.95 -7.49 4.25
C SER A 117 12.19 -6.42 5.04
N GLU A 118 12.90 -5.66 5.87
CA GLU A 118 12.31 -4.60 6.69
C GLU A 118 11.81 -3.42 5.85
N ALA A 119 12.61 -2.95 4.89
CA ALA A 119 12.22 -1.82 4.05
C ALA A 119 10.97 -2.14 3.22
N ILE A 120 10.86 -3.36 2.71
CA ILE A 120 9.67 -3.83 1.98
C ILE A 120 8.45 -3.88 2.89
N ALA A 121 8.57 -4.49 4.07
CA ALA A 121 7.48 -4.59 5.04
C ALA A 121 7.01 -3.19 5.50
N GLU A 122 7.95 -2.28 5.77
CA GLU A 122 7.63 -0.90 6.13
C GLU A 122 6.97 -0.13 4.99
N ALA A 123 7.38 -0.35 3.73
CA ALA A 123 6.78 0.35 2.58
C ALA A 123 5.32 -0.07 2.38
N ASP A 124 5.01 -1.35 2.52
CA ASP A 124 3.64 -1.85 2.46
C ASP A 124 2.78 -1.33 3.63
N LEU A 125 3.35 -1.30 4.85
CA LEU A 125 2.70 -0.68 6.02
C LEU A 125 2.50 0.84 5.83
N PHE A 126 3.48 1.53 5.27
CA PHE A 126 3.44 2.96 4.99
C PHE A 126 2.26 3.30 4.08
N LEU A 127 2.03 2.52 3.02
CA LEU A 127 0.91 2.70 2.09
C LEU A 127 -0.44 2.67 2.81
N TYR A 128 -0.65 1.69 3.69
CA TYR A 128 -1.81 1.67 4.58
C TYR A 128 -1.91 2.94 5.43
N GLN A 129 -0.82 3.30 6.11
CA GLN A 129 -0.80 4.37 7.10
C GLN A 129 -1.14 5.75 6.53
N VAL A 130 -0.68 6.05 5.31
CA VAL A 130 -0.92 7.35 4.67
C VAL A 130 -2.25 7.42 3.92
N CYS A 131 -2.92 6.29 3.71
CA CYS A 131 -4.09 6.19 2.83
C CYS A 131 -5.18 7.21 3.17
N ASN A 132 -5.57 7.28 4.45
CA ASN A 132 -6.63 8.17 4.90
C ASN A 132 -6.23 9.66 4.97
N ALA A 133 -4.94 9.97 4.86
CA ALA A 133 -4.47 11.35 4.80
C ALA A 133 -4.81 12.00 3.44
N TYR A 134 -4.88 11.21 2.37
CA TYR A 134 -5.14 11.70 1.03
C TYR A 134 -6.65 11.83 0.75
N GLU A 135 -7.00 12.79 -0.09
CA GLU A 135 -8.37 12.95 -0.63
C GLU A 135 -8.46 12.18 -1.94
N LEU A 136 -8.45 10.85 -1.84
CA LEU A 136 -8.46 9.97 -3.01
C LEU A 136 -9.86 9.90 -3.61
N VAL A 137 -9.90 9.69 -4.93
CA VAL A 137 -11.14 9.43 -5.65
C VAL A 137 -11.66 8.03 -5.29
N GLU A 138 -12.92 7.94 -4.87
CA GLU A 138 -13.62 6.68 -4.65
C GLU A 138 -14.15 6.11 -5.99
N ASP A 139 -14.03 4.78 -6.17
CA ASP A 139 -14.87 4.07 -7.14
C ASP A 139 -16.20 3.76 -6.46
N GLU A 140 -17.29 4.33 -6.98
CA GLU A 140 -18.66 4.18 -6.47
C GLU A 140 -19.10 2.70 -6.30
N LYS A 141 -18.38 1.74 -6.90
CA LYS A 141 -18.70 0.30 -6.85
C LYS A 141 -17.81 -0.52 -5.92
N SER A 142 -16.84 0.08 -5.22
CA SER A 142 -16.01 -0.66 -4.24
C SER A 142 -16.80 -0.95 -2.97
N TRP A 143 -17.11 -2.23 -2.71
CA TRP A 143 -17.80 -2.67 -1.48
C TRP A 143 -17.00 -2.37 -0.21
N TYR A 144 -15.68 -2.16 -0.34
CA TYR A 144 -14.76 -1.91 0.77
C TYR A 144 -14.26 -0.46 0.83
N GLY A 145 -14.72 0.41 -0.08
CA GLY A 145 -14.25 1.79 -0.19
C GLY A 145 -12.77 1.91 -0.59
N ILE A 146 -12.14 3.02 -0.22
CA ILE A 146 -10.68 3.24 -0.31
C ILE A 146 -10.00 2.46 0.81
N TYR A 147 -9.15 1.50 0.43
CA TYR A 147 -8.55 0.60 1.41
C TYR A 147 -7.26 -0.05 0.89
N TRP A 148 -6.19 -0.01 1.71
CA TRP A 148 -4.96 -0.77 1.49
C TRP A 148 -4.72 -1.69 2.69
N PHE A 149 -4.85 -3.01 2.51
CA PHE A 149 -4.42 -3.95 3.54
C PHE A 149 -2.90 -4.15 3.45
N PRO A 150 -2.14 -3.86 4.52
CA PRO A 150 -0.69 -3.97 4.50
C PRO A 150 -0.26 -5.43 4.73
N THR A 151 -0.33 -6.28 3.72
CA THR A 151 0.01 -7.72 3.76
C THR A 151 1.30 -8.04 4.55
N CYS A 152 2.31 -7.19 4.48
CA CYS A 152 3.62 -7.42 5.09
C CYS A 152 3.76 -6.88 6.53
N TYR A 153 2.70 -6.30 7.14
CA TYR A 153 2.82 -5.59 8.43
C TYR A 153 3.39 -6.44 9.58
N ILE A 154 3.14 -7.75 9.56
CA ILE A 154 3.64 -8.70 10.56
C ILE A 154 5.16 -8.92 10.51
N TYR A 155 5.82 -8.51 9.42
CA TYR A 155 7.26 -8.61 9.23
C TYR A 155 7.99 -7.31 9.60
N VAL A 156 7.27 -6.26 10.01
CA VAL A 156 7.87 -5.00 10.47
C VAL A 156 8.47 -5.20 11.86
N GLN A 157 9.80 -5.10 11.96
CA GLN A 157 10.53 -5.26 13.22
C GLN A 157 10.60 -3.96 14.00
N ASN A 158 11.00 -2.87 13.35
CA ASN A 158 11.00 -1.56 13.97
C ASN A 158 9.61 -0.92 13.93
N LYS A 159 8.93 -0.93 15.07
CA LYS A 159 7.62 -0.28 15.17
C LYS A 159 7.74 1.23 15.04
N GLN A 160 8.84 1.88 15.42
CA GLN A 160 8.98 3.34 15.31
C GLN A 160 9.38 3.78 13.91
N LEU A 161 8.41 3.77 12.99
CA LEU A 161 8.52 4.53 11.74
C LEU A 161 8.82 6.01 12.02
N GLU A 162 9.31 6.74 11.01
CA GLU A 162 9.76 8.14 11.13
C GLU A 162 8.67 9.15 11.60
N TRP A 163 7.46 8.69 11.94
CA TRP A 163 6.32 9.48 12.38
C TRP A 163 6.55 10.25 13.68
N GLU A 164 7.26 9.69 14.66
CA GLU A 164 7.60 10.40 15.91
C GLU A 164 8.43 11.66 15.64
N ARG A 165 9.19 11.68 14.54
CA ARG A 165 10.02 12.83 14.15
C ARG A 165 9.19 14.02 13.69
N MET A 166 7.90 13.83 13.39
CA MET A 166 6.95 14.92 13.11
C MET A 166 6.74 15.86 14.30
N LYS A 167 7.30 15.55 15.49
CA LYS A 167 7.45 16.53 16.56
C LYS A 167 8.29 17.75 16.14
N SER A 168 9.31 17.56 15.30
CA SER A 168 10.17 18.66 14.83
C SER A 168 9.56 19.39 13.64
N ARG A 169 9.48 20.72 13.73
CA ARG A 169 9.05 21.61 12.63
C ARG A 169 9.90 21.44 11.38
N ARG A 170 11.21 21.22 11.53
CA ARG A 170 12.10 20.95 10.39
C ARG A 170 11.71 19.66 9.66
N TYR A 171 11.32 18.62 10.39
CA TYR A 171 10.86 17.37 9.79
C TYR A 171 9.45 17.53 9.18
N CYS A 172 8.56 18.31 9.81
CA CYS A 172 7.25 18.64 9.25
C CYS A 172 7.33 19.20 7.82
N LYS A 173 8.34 20.00 7.48
CA LYS A 173 8.53 20.49 6.10
C LYS A 173 8.60 19.36 5.05
N LYS A 174 9.18 18.21 5.40
CA LYS A 174 9.23 17.04 4.52
C LYS A 174 7.87 16.35 4.42
N MET A 175 7.16 16.26 5.53
CA MET A 175 5.83 15.65 5.57
C MET A 175 4.79 16.54 4.89
N GLN A 176 4.93 17.86 4.96
CA GLN A 176 4.13 18.81 4.19
C GLN A 176 4.23 18.53 2.68
N ILE A 177 5.44 18.25 2.18
CA ILE A 177 5.65 17.82 0.79
C ILE A 177 4.98 16.46 0.54
N LEU A 178 5.20 15.47 1.42
CA LEU A 178 4.59 14.13 1.29
C LEU A 178 3.06 14.18 1.20
N PHE A 179 2.42 15.03 2.02
CA PHE A 179 0.97 15.13 2.11
C PHE A 179 0.37 16.25 1.23
N GLY A 180 1.19 17.00 0.50
CA GLY A 180 0.74 18.08 -0.38
C GLY A 180 0.02 19.21 0.36
N VAL A 181 0.55 19.63 1.52
CA VAL A 181 -0.04 20.67 2.38
C VAL A 181 0.96 21.80 2.66
N GLU A 182 0.46 22.99 2.94
CA GLU A 182 1.31 24.20 3.07
C GLU A 182 1.56 24.59 4.53
N SER A 183 0.71 24.14 5.46
CA SER A 183 0.80 24.50 6.88
C SER A 183 0.87 23.28 7.81
N ILE A 184 1.34 23.50 9.04
CA ILE A 184 1.35 22.46 10.09
C ILE A 184 -0.09 22.12 10.49
N ASP A 185 -1.01 23.08 10.48
CA ASP A 185 -2.41 22.86 10.83
C ASP A 185 -3.12 21.98 9.80
N GLU A 186 -2.84 22.17 8.51
CA GLU A 186 -3.30 21.27 7.46
C GLU A 186 -2.69 19.88 7.61
N LEU A 187 -1.39 19.78 7.91
CA LEU A 187 -0.74 18.51 8.18
C LEU A 187 -1.41 17.78 9.34
N LYS A 188 -1.67 18.47 10.46
CA LYS A 188 -2.42 17.94 11.61
C LYS A 188 -3.80 17.43 11.20
N LYS A 189 -4.53 18.17 10.35
CA LYS A 189 -5.83 17.76 9.82
C LYS A 189 -5.74 16.49 8.96
N ARG A 190 -4.71 16.34 8.12
CA ARG A 190 -4.49 15.13 7.31
C ARG A 190 -4.13 13.93 8.19
N ILE A 191 -3.16 14.08 9.08
CA ILE A 191 -2.69 13.01 9.98
C ILE A 191 -3.78 12.60 10.97
N GLY A 192 -4.64 13.52 11.41
CA GLY A 192 -5.78 13.23 12.28
C GLY A 192 -6.77 12.20 11.72
N LYS A 193 -6.77 11.96 10.40
CA LYS A 193 -7.59 10.92 9.74
C LYS A 193 -6.95 9.53 9.79
N CYS A 194 -5.66 9.43 10.09
CA CYS A 194 -4.88 8.18 10.08
C CYS A 194 -4.99 7.47 11.43
N VAL A 195 -6.22 7.10 11.78
CA VAL A 195 -6.59 6.48 13.06
C VAL A 195 -6.35 4.98 13.06
N TYR A 196 -6.08 4.43 14.24
CA TYR A 196 -5.92 2.99 14.43
C TYR A 196 -7.23 2.25 14.16
N ASP A 197 -7.17 1.18 13.37
CA ASP A 197 -8.28 0.24 13.18
C ASP A 197 -7.90 -1.16 13.67
N SER A 198 -8.54 -1.58 14.76
CA SER A 198 -8.37 -2.93 15.34
C SER A 198 -8.74 -4.08 14.39
N LYS A 199 -9.49 -3.81 13.32
CA LYS A 199 -9.86 -4.79 12.29
C LYS A 199 -8.78 -4.96 11.22
N MET A 200 -7.78 -4.07 11.16
CA MET A 200 -6.70 -4.12 10.19
C MET A 200 -5.67 -5.20 10.53
N ARG A 201 -6.07 -6.47 10.51
CA ARG A 201 -5.23 -7.55 11.01
C ARG A 201 -5.53 -8.88 10.37
N TYR A 202 -4.54 -9.77 10.35
CA TYR A 202 -4.79 -11.16 10.02
C TYR A 202 -5.65 -11.85 11.08
N PRO A 203 -6.51 -12.80 10.71
CA PRO A 203 -7.17 -13.68 11.67
C PRO A 203 -6.12 -14.32 12.60
N ASN A 204 -6.41 -14.33 13.91
CA ASN A 204 -5.52 -14.87 14.95
C ASN A 204 -4.15 -14.18 15.07
N SER A 205 -3.98 -12.99 14.50
CA SER A 205 -2.82 -12.15 14.83
C SER A 205 -3.05 -11.42 16.15
N TRP A 206 -1.96 -11.26 16.91
CA TRP A 206 -1.97 -10.59 18.21
C TRP A 206 -2.25 -9.09 18.10
N GLU A 207 -1.63 -8.43 17.11
CA GLU A 207 -1.73 -6.99 16.90
C GLU A 207 -2.26 -6.68 15.50
N ALA A 208 -3.04 -5.60 15.39
CA ALA A 208 -3.42 -5.02 14.12
C ALA A 208 -2.30 -4.12 13.58
N ALA A 209 -2.35 -3.86 12.28
CA ALA A 209 -1.42 -2.94 11.63
C ALA A 209 -1.53 -1.56 12.29
N PRO A 210 -0.41 -0.98 12.75
CA PRO A 210 -0.42 0.32 13.40
C PRO A 210 -0.66 1.43 12.38
N ALA A 211 -1.47 2.42 12.77
CA ALA A 211 -1.67 3.66 12.03
C ALA A 211 -0.67 4.74 12.47
N ILE A 212 -0.65 5.89 11.79
CA ILE A 212 0.27 7.00 12.14
C ILE A 212 0.06 7.46 13.58
N LEU A 213 -1.21 7.56 14.03
CA LEU A 213 -1.55 8.05 15.37
C LEU A 213 -1.18 7.06 16.50
N ASN A 214 -0.77 5.83 16.20
CA ASN A 214 -0.17 4.95 17.19
C ASN A 214 1.23 5.45 17.64
N TYR A 215 1.88 6.29 16.84
CA TYR A 215 3.25 6.76 17.08
C TYR A 215 3.31 8.22 17.53
N ILE A 216 2.32 9.03 17.19
CA ILE A 216 2.35 10.45 17.50
C ILE A 216 0.95 11.00 17.72
N LYS A 217 0.82 11.88 18.72
CA LYS A 217 -0.41 12.65 18.96
C LYS A 217 -0.47 13.84 18.00
N VAL A 218 -1.67 14.18 17.53
CA VAL A 218 -1.86 15.32 16.61
C VAL A 218 -1.29 16.62 17.21
N ASP A 219 -1.47 16.85 18.50
CA ASP A 219 -0.98 18.06 19.18
C ASP A 219 0.55 18.15 19.23
N ASP A 220 1.23 17.00 19.24
CA ASP A 220 2.69 16.92 19.28
C ASP A 220 3.33 17.30 17.93
N ILE A 221 2.58 17.30 16.82
CA ILE A 221 3.10 17.61 15.48
C ILE A 221 3.58 19.07 15.42
N GLY A 222 4.86 19.27 15.11
CA GLY A 222 5.49 20.60 15.05
C GLY A 222 5.65 21.30 16.40
N SER A 223 5.56 20.57 17.51
CA SER A 223 5.72 21.10 18.87
C SER A 223 7.19 21.45 19.21
N LEU A 224 8.16 20.82 18.55
CA LEU A 224 9.59 21.04 18.72
C LEU A 224 10.18 21.80 17.53
N ASN A 225 11.23 22.58 17.76
CA ASN A 225 11.91 23.34 16.70
C ASN A 225 12.65 22.44 15.68
#